data_AF-A2TZ01-F1
#
_entry.id   AF-A2TZ01-F1
#
_cell.length_a   1.000
_cell.length_b   1.000
_cell.length_c   1.000
_cell.angle_alpha   90.00
_cell.angle_beta   90.00
_cell.angle_gamma   90.00
#
_symmetry.space_group_name_H-M   'P 1'
#
loop_
_entity.id
_entity.type
_entity.pdbx_description
1 polymer ?
#
loop_
_entity_poly.entity_id
_entity_poly.type
_entity_poly.pdbx_seq_one_letter_code
_entity_poly.pdbx_strand_id
1 'polypeptide(L)'
;MGFGGSAAAMITSLKNNKRNRVSALEKLKNHKKGNAIQVKFDKKANKIQLKQIREKLQAENKRKLRRNIILFVLGILIIIYAIGFVKF
;
A
#
# COMPACT_ATOMS: atom_id res chain seq x y z
N MET A 1 15.38 19.19 -26.89
CA MET A 1 14.02 19.20 -26.31
C MET A 1 13.37 20.54 -26.67
N GLY A 2 12.62 20.59 -27.77
CA GLY A 2 12.03 21.83 -28.29
C GLY A 2 10.56 22.00 -27.87
N PHE A 3 10.03 23.21 -28.06
CA PHE A 3 8.65 23.61 -27.75
C PHE A 3 7.58 22.62 -28.24
N GLY A 4 7.78 22.02 -29.43
CA GLY A 4 6.87 21.01 -29.98
C GLY A 4 6.79 19.70 -29.17
N GLY A 5 7.88 19.29 -28.52
CA GLY A 5 7.89 18.12 -27.63
C GLY A 5 7.15 18.40 -26.32
N SER A 6 7.33 19.59 -25.76
CA SER A 6 6.63 20.03 -24.55
C SER A 6 5.13 20.22 -24.79
N ALA A 7 4.74 20.78 -25.93
CA ALA A 7 3.33 20.92 -26.32
C ALA A 7 2.67 19.55 -26.56
N ALA A 8 3.36 18.61 -27.21
CA ALA A 8 2.86 17.25 -27.40
C ALA A 8 2.70 16.50 -26.05
N ALA A 9 3.64 16.68 -25.12
CA ALA A 9 3.53 16.12 -23.77
C ALA A 9 2.35 16.72 -22.99
N MET A 10 2.07 18.01 -23.17
CA MET A 10 0.93 18.68 -22.54
C MET A 10 -0.41 18.16 -23.11
N ILE A 11 -0.53 18.06 -24.44
CA ILE A 11 -1.74 17.56 -25.11
C ILE A 11 -2.02 16.10 -24.71
N THR A 12 -0.99 15.25 -24.66
CA THR A 12 -1.14 13.85 -24.24
C THR A 12 -1.52 13.72 -22.76
N SER A 13 -0.99 14.58 -21.89
CA SER A 13 -1.38 14.64 -20.47
C SER A 13 -2.84 15.04 -20.30
N LEU A 14 -3.30 16.09 -21.00
CA LEU A 14 -4.70 16.52 -21.00
C LEU A 14 -5.63 15.41 -21.54
N LYS A 15 -5.26 14.75 -22.63
CA LYS A 15 -6.00 13.62 -23.20
C LYS A 15 -6.10 12.44 -22.22
N ASN A 16 -5.00 12.12 -21.53
CA ASN A 16 -4.95 11.02 -20.57
C ASN A 16 -5.76 11.32 -19.30
N ASN A 17 -5.83 12.58 -18.87
CA ASN A 17 -6.56 13.01 -17.69
C ASN A 17 -8.08 13.20 -17.97
N LYS A 18 -8.45 13.62 -19.20
CA LYS A 18 -9.84 13.70 -19.66
C LYS A 18 -10.51 12.32 -19.84
N ARG A 19 -9.74 11.23 -19.84
CA ARG A 19 -10.28 9.87 -19.97
C ARG A 19 -11.10 9.50 -18.74
N ASN A 20 -12.38 9.18 -18.92
CA ASN A 20 -13.21 8.62 -17.87
C ASN A 20 -12.66 7.24 -17.46
N ARG A 21 -11.83 7.21 -16.42
CA ARG A 21 -11.23 5.99 -15.88
C ARG A 21 -12.16 5.45 -14.81
N VAL A 22 -12.88 4.38 -15.11
CA VAL A 22 -13.58 3.59 -14.09
C VAL A 22 -12.57 3.12 -13.05
N SER A 23 -12.92 3.33 -11.77
CA SER A 23 -12.06 2.95 -10.65
C SER A 23 -11.80 1.44 -10.66
N ALA A 24 -10.69 0.98 -10.09
CA ALA A 24 -10.40 -0.45 -9.96
C ALA A 24 -11.56 -1.20 -9.25
N LEU A 25 -12.22 -0.54 -8.29
CA LEU A 25 -13.39 -1.07 -7.60
C LEU A 25 -14.63 -1.16 -8.51
N GLU A 26 -14.79 -0.21 -9.43
CA GLU A 26 -15.89 -0.17 -10.39
C GLU A 26 -15.71 -1.21 -11.50
N LYS A 27 -14.46 -1.43 -11.94
CA LYS A 27 -14.10 -2.59 -12.77
C LYS A 27 -14.44 -3.89 -12.07
N LEU A 28 -14.04 -4.05 -10.80
CA LEU A 28 -14.32 -5.27 -10.03
C LEU A 28 -15.83 -5.52 -9.85
N LYS A 29 -16.62 -4.45 -9.67
CA LYS A 29 -18.09 -4.51 -9.56
C LYS A 29 -18.74 -4.97 -10.86
N ASN A 30 -18.23 -4.52 -12.01
CA ASN A 30 -18.73 -4.87 -13.34
C ASN A 30 -18.19 -6.23 -13.85
N HIS A 31 -17.07 -6.72 -13.32
CA HIS A 31 -16.50 -8.04 -13.65
C HIS A 31 -17.33 -9.23 -13.14
N LYS A 32 -18.38 -9.02 -12.32
CA LYS A 32 -19.28 -10.10 -11.90
C LYS A 32 -20.12 -10.71 -13.03
N LYS A 33 -20.15 -10.11 -14.23
CA LYS A 33 -20.99 -10.56 -15.36
C LYS A 33 -20.26 -11.44 -16.39
N GLY A 34 -18.95 -11.63 -16.32
CA GLY A 34 -18.20 -12.51 -17.24
C GLY A 34 -17.84 -13.82 -16.54
N ASN A 35 -18.38 -14.95 -17.04
CA ASN A 35 -18.15 -16.32 -16.57
C ASN A 35 -17.75 -16.42 -15.10
N ALA A 36 -18.77 -16.43 -14.24
CA ALA A 36 -18.62 -16.73 -12.83
C ALA A 36 -18.00 -18.12 -12.68
N ILE A 37 -16.67 -18.19 -12.62
CA ILE A 37 -15.98 -19.20 -11.84
C ILE A 37 -16.57 -18.99 -10.45
N GLN A 38 -17.58 -19.79 -10.11
CA GLN A 38 -18.15 -19.83 -8.78
C GLN A 38 -17.03 -20.35 -7.89
N VAL A 39 -16.17 -19.43 -7.44
CA VAL A 39 -15.33 -19.65 -6.28
C VAL A 39 -16.33 -19.76 -5.15
N LYS A 40 -16.86 -20.97 -4.97
CA LYS A 40 -17.62 -21.33 -3.79
C LYS A 40 -16.65 -21.17 -2.65
N PHE A 41 -16.71 -20.02 -1.99
CA PHE A 41 -16.13 -19.84 -0.66
C PHE A 41 -16.99 -20.69 0.28
N ASP A 42 -16.76 -22.01 0.24
CA ASP A 42 -17.50 -23.03 0.98
C ASP A 42 -17.41 -22.75 2.50
N LYS A 43 -16.31 -22.11 2.90
CA LYS A 43 -16.11 -21.59 4.25
C LYS A 43 -16.38 -20.10 4.29
N LYS A 44 -17.63 -19.74 4.59
CA LYS A 44 -17.91 -18.45 5.25
C LYS A 44 -17.19 -18.47 6.58
N ALA A 45 -16.00 -17.89 6.66
CA ALA A 45 -15.29 -17.74 7.92
C ALA A 45 -16.26 -17.16 8.95
N ASN A 46 -16.52 -17.91 10.01
CA ASN A 46 -17.43 -17.47 11.07
C ASN A 46 -16.93 -16.11 11.58
N LYS A 47 -17.82 -15.13 11.75
CA LYS A 47 -17.44 -13.76 12.17
C LYS A 47 -16.53 -13.76 13.41
N ILE A 48 -16.69 -14.78 14.25
CA ILE A 48 -15.88 -15.07 15.44
C ILE A 48 -14.44 -15.44 15.07
N GLN A 49 -14.24 -16.34 14.10
CA GLN A 49 -12.91 -16.74 13.62
C GLN A 49 -12.17 -15.56 12.98
N LEU A 50 -12.88 -14.72 12.22
CA LEU A 50 -12.34 -13.48 11.64
C LEU A 50 -11.87 -12.48 12.72
N LYS A 51 -12.64 -12.33 13.80
CA LYS A 51 -12.24 -11.51 14.95
C LYS A 51 -11.00 -12.08 15.63
N GLN A 52 -10.96 -13.38 15.90
CA GLN A 52 -9.81 -14.04 16.51
C GLN A 52 -8.54 -13.91 15.67
N ILE A 53 -8.64 -14.05 14.34
CA ILE A 53 -7.51 -13.85 13.43
C ILE A 53 -7.03 -12.39 13.51
N ARG A 54 -7.95 -11.42 13.47
CA ARG A 54 -7.60 -9.99 13.59
C ARG A 54 -6.90 -9.68 14.91
N GLU A 55 -7.41 -10.19 16.03
CA GLU A 55 -6.83 -9.97 17.35
C GLU A 55 -5.42 -10.57 17.47
N LYS A 56 -5.24 -11.81 16.98
CA LYS A 56 -3.91 -12.45 16.94
C LYS A 56 -2.92 -11.65 16.08
N LEU A 57 -3.34 -11.22 14.89
CA LEU A 57 -2.50 -10.42 13.99
C LEU A 57 -2.12 -9.06 14.60
N GLN A 58 -3.06 -8.39 15.27
CA GLN A 58 -2.78 -7.14 15.96
C GLN A 58 -1.81 -7.34 17.13
N ALA A 59 -1.97 -8.42 17.91
CA ALA A 59 -1.08 -8.72 19.02
C ALA A 59 0.37 -9.00 18.54
N GLU A 60 0.52 -9.78 17.48
CA GLU A 60 1.83 -10.04 16.87
C GLU A 60 2.46 -8.78 16.28
N ASN A 61 1.68 -7.98 15.56
CA ASN A 61 2.17 -6.72 15.00
C ASN A 61 2.60 -5.73 16.09
N LYS A 62 1.87 -5.63 17.21
CA LYS A 62 2.29 -4.79 18.35
C LYS A 62 3.62 -5.25 18.94
N ARG A 63 3.86 -6.57 19.03
CA ARG A 63 5.16 -7.12 19.49
C ARG A 63 6.29 -6.81 18.52
N LYS A 64 6.07 -7.04 17.22
CA LYS A 64 7.06 -6.72 16.17
C LYS A 64 7.35 -5.22 16.09
N LEU A 65 6.33 -4.39 16.19
CA LEU A 65 6.45 -2.94 16.16
C LEU A 65 7.27 -2.40 17.34
N ARG A 66 7.04 -2.91 18.56
CA ARG A 66 7.89 -2.55 19.72
C ARG A 66 9.36 -2.91 19.49
N ARG A 67 9.64 -4.11 19.00
CA ARG A 67 11.02 -4.53 18.68
C ARG A 67 11.66 -3.65 17.61
N ASN A 68 10.91 -3.34 16.54
CA ASN A 68 11.40 -2.48 15.47
C ASN A 68 11.66 -1.05 15.94
N ILE A 69 10.80 -0.49 16.80
CA ILE A 69 11.02 0.84 17.39
C ILE A 69 12.32 0.87 18.19
N ILE A 70 12.57 -0.13 19.04
CA ILE A 70 13.80 -0.19 19.85
C ILE A 70 15.03 -0.21 18.96
N LEU A 71 15.04 -1.05 17.92
CA LEU A 71 16.15 -1.12 16.95
C LEU A 71 16.34 0.20 16.19
N PHE A 72 15.24 0.86 15.82
CA PHE A 72 15.28 2.13 15.10
C PHE A 72 15.84 3.26 15.97
N VAL A 73 15.42 3.35 17.23
CA VAL A 73 15.95 4.33 18.19
C VAL A 73 17.44 4.09 18.46
N LEU A 74 17.85 2.84 18.63
CA LEU A 74 19.27 2.47 18.76
C LEU A 74 20.07 2.92 17.53
N GLY A 75 19.57 2.67 16.32
CA GLY A 75 20.21 3.12 15.08
C GLY A 75 20.38 4.63 15.01
N ILE A 76 19.34 5.39 15.38
CA ILE A 76 19.40 6.87 15.42
C ILE A 76 20.44 7.34 16.43
N LEU A 77 20.51 6.76 17.62
CA LEU A 77 21.49 7.13 18.64
C LEU A 77 22.93 6.91 18.15
N ILE A 78 23.19 5.80 17.45
CA ILE A 78 24.50 5.51 16.86
C ILE A 78 24.86 6.54 15.79
N ILE A 79 23.91 6.92 14.93
CA ILE A 79 24.13 7.94 13.90
C ILE A 79 24.44 9.30 14.53
N ILE A 80 23.69 9.71 15.56
CA ILE A 80 23.94 10.97 16.28
C ILE A 80 25.33 10.94 16.93
N TYR A 81 25.69 9.83 17.59
CA TYR A 81 27.01 9.67 18.19
C TYR A 81 28.13 9.76 17.14
N ALA A 82 27.97 9.08 16.01
CA ALA A 82 28.94 9.12 14.91
C ALA A 82 29.09 10.53 14.34
N ILE A 83 28.00 11.25 14.09
CA ILE A 83 28.05 12.64 13.60
C ILE A 83 28.70 13.58 14.63
N GLY A 84 28.38 13.41 15.91
CA GLY A 84 28.95 14.20 17.00
C GLY A 84 30.45 13.97 17.17
N PHE A 85 30.90 12.73 16.99
CA PHE A 85 32.32 12.35 17.07
C PHE A 85 33.11 12.71 15.80
N VAL A 86 32.49 12.69 14.62
CA VAL A 86 33.12 13.09 13.35
C VAL A 86 33.32 14.62 13.25
N LYS A 87 32.57 15.40 14.03
CA LYS A 87 32.71 16.86 14.09
C LYS A 87 33.76 17.35 15.11
N PHE A 88 34.30 16.46 15.94
CA PHE A 88 35.39 16.72 16.88
C PHE A 88 36.70 16.18 16.30
#